data_AF-A0A661QEU5-F1
#
_entry.id   AF-A0A661QEU5-F1
#
_cell.length_a   1.000
_cell.length_b   1.000
_cell.length_c   1.000
_cell.angle_alpha   90.00
_cell.angle_beta   90.00
_cell.angle_gamma   90.00
#
_symmetry.space_group_name_H-M   'P 1'
#
loop_
_entity.id
_entity.type
_entity.pdbx_description
1 polymer ?
#
loop_
_entity_poly.entity_id
_entity_poly.type
_entity_poly.pdbx_seq_one_letter_code
_entity_poly.pdbx_strand_id
1 'polypeptide(L)'
;MCRDLHSFCFVSFLLIKKQLEIPLIFCKNIVAMKKEKMVLDTSIFVNPASKDSFGRKPTSAFCNFLKMVEKLKNFNFYMPPSVFDELMNFVDRDKIPPRLLVLIHKKPPRKYELQVPAFFLYELVEDARRRIDKGLRIAERGARDSLGKKKVDDIIRKLRHDYRLALRAGTLDSKEDIDLILLAKELK
;
A
#
# COMPACT_ATOMS: atom_id res chain seq x y z
N MET A 1 -24.93 -0.38 -19.02
CA MET A 1 -23.83 -0.68 -19.95
C MET A 1 -22.54 -0.13 -19.35
N CYS A 2 -21.74 -0.97 -18.71
CA CYS A 2 -20.33 -0.77 -18.33
C CYS A 2 -19.91 -2.00 -17.50
N ARG A 3 -19.64 -3.10 -18.21
CA ARG A 3 -18.85 -4.23 -17.70
C ARG A 3 -17.55 -4.09 -18.49
N ASP A 4 -16.45 -3.68 -17.85
CA ASP A 4 -15.05 -3.84 -18.31
C ASP A 4 -14.09 -3.12 -17.36
N LEU A 5 -14.09 -3.56 -16.08
CA LEU A 5 -13.12 -3.15 -15.05
C LEU A 5 -12.45 -4.38 -14.41
N HIS A 6 -12.34 -5.48 -15.16
CA HIS A 6 -11.65 -6.71 -14.76
C HIS A 6 -10.21 -6.73 -15.31
N SER A 7 -9.30 -5.98 -14.68
CA SER A 7 -7.83 -6.23 -14.73
C SER A 7 -7.02 -5.38 -13.74
N PHE A 8 -7.64 -4.86 -12.68
CA PHE A 8 -6.93 -4.10 -11.64
C PHE A 8 -6.77 -4.95 -10.40
N CYS A 9 -5.56 -5.49 -10.21
CA CYS A 9 -5.19 -6.21 -9.00
C CYS A 9 -4.01 -5.49 -8.32
N PHE A 10 -4.36 -4.54 -7.46
CA PHE A 10 -3.49 -3.96 -6.44
C PHE A 10 -3.00 -5.09 -5.52
N VAL A 11 -1.70 -5.38 -5.53
CA VAL A 11 -1.10 -6.47 -4.75
C VAL A 11 -1.30 -6.29 -3.23
N SER A 12 -1.62 -5.08 -2.77
CA SER A 12 -1.96 -4.79 -1.37
C SER A 12 -3.35 -5.31 -0.93
N PHE A 13 -4.31 -5.47 -1.86
CA PHE A 13 -5.67 -5.91 -1.52
C PHE A 13 -5.88 -7.43 -1.69
N LEU A 14 -4.99 -8.12 -2.41
CA LEU A 14 -5.20 -9.51 -2.78
C LEU A 14 -4.76 -10.54 -1.72
N LEU A 15 -3.88 -10.15 -0.79
CA LEU A 15 -3.35 -11.09 0.21
C LEU A 15 -4.28 -11.38 1.39
N ILE A 16 -5.34 -10.59 1.60
CA ILE A 16 -6.19 -10.68 2.81
C ILE A 16 -7.53 -11.41 2.56
N LYS A 17 -7.89 -11.77 1.32
CA LYS A 17 -9.21 -12.40 1.05
C LYS A 17 -9.29 -13.66 0.19
N LYS A 18 -8.18 -14.30 -0.19
CA LYS A 18 -8.26 -15.62 -0.83
C LYS A 18 -7.25 -16.61 -0.26
N GLN A 19 -7.73 -17.35 0.74
CA GLN A 19 -7.35 -18.74 0.93
C GLN A 19 -7.71 -19.49 -0.36
N LEU A 20 -6.71 -20.18 -0.95
CA LEU A 20 -6.83 -21.24 -1.96
C LEU A 20 -7.22 -20.85 -3.41
N GLU A 21 -6.49 -21.52 -4.32
CA GLU A 21 -6.64 -21.63 -5.78
C GLU A 21 -6.05 -20.52 -6.67
N ILE A 22 -4.74 -20.63 -6.93
CA ILE A 22 -4.11 -20.13 -8.16
C ILE A 22 -4.16 -21.29 -9.18
N PRO A 23 -4.92 -21.19 -10.28
CA PRO A 23 -4.92 -22.23 -11.29
C PRO A 23 -3.59 -22.23 -12.06
N LEU A 24 -2.95 -23.40 -12.13
CA LEU A 24 -2.13 -23.77 -13.28
C LEU A 24 -2.99 -23.52 -14.52
N ILE A 25 -2.60 -22.62 -15.43
CA ILE A 25 -2.95 -22.61 -16.87
C ILE A 25 -2.32 -21.33 -17.46
N PHE A 26 -1.20 -21.47 -18.18
CA PHE A 26 -1.08 -21.16 -19.62
C PHE A 26 0.34 -21.46 -20.10
N CYS A 27 0.62 -22.73 -20.38
CA CYS A 27 1.79 -23.13 -21.16
C CYS A 27 1.31 -23.44 -22.58
N LYS A 28 1.61 -22.56 -23.53
CA LYS A 28 1.91 -22.89 -24.94
C LYS A 28 2.45 -21.65 -25.67
N ASN A 29 3.52 -21.90 -26.42
CA ASN A 29 4.32 -21.02 -27.30
C ASN A 29 5.53 -20.34 -26.65
N ILE A 30 6.71 -20.79 -27.10
CA ILE A 30 8.03 -20.21 -26.81
C ILE A 30 8.08 -18.83 -27.47
N VAL A 31 8.01 -17.79 -26.64
CA VAL A 31 8.31 -16.40 -26.99
C VAL A 31 9.20 -15.88 -25.85
N ALA A 32 10.28 -15.17 -26.18
CA ALA A 32 11.30 -14.67 -25.26
C ALA A 32 10.74 -14.34 -23.86
N MET A 33 11.26 -14.99 -22.81
CA MET A 33 10.76 -14.81 -21.43
C MET A 33 10.97 -13.36 -20.98
N LYS A 34 10.00 -12.50 -21.26
CA LYS A 34 9.92 -11.14 -20.72
C LYS A 34 9.69 -11.29 -19.23
N LYS A 35 10.70 -10.98 -18.42
CA LYS A 35 10.55 -11.03 -16.95
C LYS A 35 9.38 -10.14 -16.54
N GLU A 36 8.46 -10.69 -15.76
CA GLU A 36 7.32 -9.96 -15.22
C GLU A 36 7.82 -8.91 -14.21
N LYS A 37 7.20 -7.73 -14.21
CA LYS A 37 7.59 -6.63 -13.32
C LYS A 37 6.59 -6.54 -12.18
N MET A 38 7.08 -6.57 -10.95
CA MET A 38 6.26 -6.43 -9.74
C MET A 38 6.70 -5.20 -8.95
N VAL A 39 5.74 -4.40 -8.50
CA VAL A 39 5.98 -3.29 -7.56
C VAL A 39 5.63 -3.76 -6.16
N LEU A 40 6.54 -3.51 -5.22
CA LEU A 40 6.43 -3.96 -3.84
C LEU A 40 5.89 -2.86 -2.93
N ASP A 41 4.93 -3.23 -2.08
CA ASP A 41 4.36 -2.40 -1.01
C ASP A 41 4.91 -2.87 0.35
N THR A 42 5.21 -1.94 1.25
CA THR A 42 5.71 -2.22 2.60
C THR A 42 4.65 -2.88 3.49
N SER A 43 3.37 -2.65 3.19
CA SER A 43 2.25 -3.21 3.94
C SER A 43 2.31 -4.74 4.04
N ILE A 44 2.86 -5.40 3.02
CA ILE A 44 3.06 -6.85 2.96
C ILE A 44 3.96 -7.34 4.11
N PHE A 45 4.88 -6.51 4.59
CA PHE A 45 5.85 -6.87 5.63
C PHE A 45 5.50 -6.32 7.02
N VAL A 46 4.73 -5.23 7.08
CA VAL A 46 4.49 -4.47 8.31
C VAL A 46 3.08 -4.68 8.86
N ASN A 47 2.09 -4.97 8.01
CA ASN A 47 0.70 -5.13 8.44
C ASN A 47 0.54 -6.39 9.31
N PRO A 48 -0.04 -6.30 10.52
CA PRO A 48 -0.34 -7.48 11.33
C PRO A 48 -1.16 -8.56 10.62
N ALA A 49 -1.97 -8.20 9.62
CA ALA A 49 -2.76 -9.13 8.82
C ALA A 49 -1.92 -10.01 7.88
N SER A 50 -0.68 -9.64 7.55
CA SER A 50 0.21 -10.43 6.67
C SER A 50 1.19 -11.33 7.42
N LYS A 51 1.06 -11.41 8.76
CA LYS A 51 1.94 -12.19 9.65
C LYS A 51 2.02 -13.68 9.29
N ASP A 52 0.96 -14.23 8.71
CA ASP A 52 0.87 -15.67 8.39
C ASP A 52 1.60 -16.03 7.09
N SER A 53 1.88 -15.07 6.21
CA SER A 53 2.47 -15.34 4.89
C SER A 53 4.00 -15.32 4.88
N PHE A 54 4.63 -14.45 5.68
CA PHE A 54 6.09 -14.22 5.59
C PHE A 54 6.82 -14.26 6.94
N GLY A 55 6.13 -14.05 8.06
CA GLY A 55 6.71 -14.12 9.40
C GLY A 55 6.10 -13.13 10.39
N ARG A 56 6.28 -13.38 11.69
CA ARG A 56 5.65 -12.58 12.76
C ARG A 56 6.28 -11.20 13.00
N LYS A 57 7.56 -11.02 12.62
CA LYS A 57 8.30 -9.75 12.74
C LYS A 57 8.64 -9.19 11.36
N PRO A 58 8.61 -7.85 11.15
CA PRO A 58 8.91 -7.24 9.86
C PRO A 58 10.27 -7.67 9.28
N THR A 59 11.34 -7.68 10.09
CA THR A 59 12.67 -8.12 9.64
C THR A 59 12.65 -9.57 9.14
N SER A 60 12.00 -10.48 9.87
CA SER A 60 11.92 -11.88 9.45
C SER A 60 11.08 -12.05 8.19
N ALA A 61 9.97 -11.31 8.08
CA ALA A 61 9.11 -11.32 6.90
C ALA A 61 9.86 -10.87 5.64
N PHE A 62 10.59 -9.77 5.77
CA PHE A 62 11.40 -9.23 4.67
C PHE A 62 12.54 -10.18 4.27
N CYS A 63 13.27 -10.74 5.23
CA CYS A 63 14.33 -11.71 4.93
C CYS A 63 13.79 -12.98 4.25
N ASN A 64 12.64 -13.50 4.69
CA ASN A 64 12.02 -14.67 4.09
C ASN A 64 11.54 -14.38 2.66
N PHE A 65 10.94 -13.21 2.46
CA PHE A 65 10.55 -12.73 1.14
C PHE A 65 11.76 -12.64 0.19
N LEU A 66 12.86 -12.03 0.62
CA LEU A 66 14.05 -11.90 -0.22
C LEU A 66 14.65 -13.26 -0.62
N LYS A 67 14.67 -14.24 0.30
CA LYS A 67 15.10 -15.62 0.00
C LYS A 67 14.19 -16.32 -1.01
N MET A 68 12.89 -15.97 -1.01
CA MET A 68 11.95 -16.48 -2.01
C MET A 68 12.20 -15.84 -3.38
N VAL A 69 12.38 -14.51 -3.42
CA VAL A 69 12.69 -13.76 -4.63
C VAL A 69 13.97 -14.27 -5.31
N GLU A 70 14.99 -14.63 -4.54
CA GLU A 70 16.24 -15.20 -5.06
C GLU A 70 16.02 -16.44 -5.94
N LYS A 71 14.95 -17.21 -5.67
CA LYS A 71 14.57 -18.40 -6.45
C LYS A 71 13.72 -18.07 -7.68
N LEU A 72 13.05 -16.90 -7.69
CA LEU A 72 12.11 -16.48 -8.72
C LEU A 72 12.81 -15.69 -9.84
N LYS A 73 13.48 -16.40 -10.76
CA LYS A 73 14.26 -15.78 -11.85
C LYS A 73 13.42 -15.03 -12.90
N ASN A 74 12.13 -15.30 -12.97
CA ASN A 74 11.22 -14.74 -13.98
C ASN A 74 10.61 -13.39 -13.59
N PHE A 75 10.88 -12.89 -12.39
CA PHE A 75 10.31 -11.65 -11.89
C PHE A 75 11.40 -10.60 -11.62
N ASN A 76 11.07 -9.34 -11.87
CA ASN A 76 11.85 -8.19 -11.46
C ASN A 76 11.03 -7.39 -10.45
N PHE A 77 11.58 -7.19 -9.25
CA PHE A 77 10.91 -6.50 -8.16
C PHE A 77 11.37 -5.05 -8.08
N TYR A 78 10.43 -4.12 -8.03
CA TYR A 78 10.67 -2.68 -8.01
C TYR A 78 10.06 -2.04 -6.77
N MET A 79 10.70 -0.99 -6.27
CA MET A 79 10.20 -0.18 -5.17
C MET A 79 10.68 1.27 -5.33
N PRO A 80 9.84 2.29 -5.08
CA PRO A 80 10.31 3.66 -4.97
C PRO A 80 11.33 3.81 -3.83
N PRO A 81 12.37 4.66 -3.96
CA PRO A 81 13.36 4.87 -2.90
C PRO A 81 12.74 5.32 -1.57
N SER A 82 11.76 6.22 -1.60
CA SER A 82 11.04 6.72 -0.42
C SER A 82 10.36 5.60 0.38
N VAL A 83 9.66 4.71 -0.35
CA VAL A 83 8.98 3.54 0.21
C VAL A 83 9.99 2.55 0.80
N PHE A 84 11.14 2.38 0.12
CA PHE A 84 12.21 1.53 0.63
C PHE A 84 12.80 2.08 1.94
N ASP A 85 13.02 3.39 2.01
CA ASP A 85 13.53 4.03 3.22
C ASP A 85 12.53 3.93 4.38
N GLU A 86 11.23 4.06 4.10
CA GLU A 86 10.18 3.79 5.08
C GLU A 86 10.23 2.34 5.59
N LEU A 87 10.37 1.36 4.71
CA LEU A 87 10.54 -0.04 5.10
C LEU A 87 11.74 -0.24 6.02
N MET A 88 12.87 0.43 5.74
CA MET A 88 14.08 0.33 6.55
C MET A 88 13.89 0.84 7.98
N ASN A 89 12.89 1.69 8.25
CA ASN A 89 12.56 2.11 9.62
C ASN A 89 11.87 1.01 10.44
N PHE A 90 11.30 0.00 9.78
CA PHE A 90 10.60 -1.11 10.43
C PHE A 90 11.43 -2.39 10.55
N VAL A 91 12.57 -2.46 9.87
CA VAL A 91 13.42 -3.64 9.83
C VAL A 91 14.81 -3.36 10.38
N ASP A 92 15.39 -4.37 10.98
CA ASP A 92 16.76 -4.32 11.50
C ASP A 92 17.75 -4.58 10.35
N ARG A 93 18.44 -3.52 9.92
CA ARG A 93 19.30 -3.52 8.72
C ARG A 93 20.46 -4.51 8.83
N ASP A 94 21.03 -4.67 10.03
CA ASP A 94 22.19 -5.53 10.27
C ASP A 94 21.85 -7.01 10.10
N LYS A 95 20.56 -7.34 10.22
CA LYS A 95 20.04 -8.71 10.03
C LYS A 95 19.70 -9.03 8.58
N ILE A 96 19.79 -8.07 7.66
CA ILE A 96 19.43 -8.27 6.26
C ILE A 96 20.72 -8.43 5.44
N PRO A 97 20.95 -9.60 4.81
CA PRO A 97 22.12 -9.80 3.96
C PRO A 97 22.17 -8.77 2.81
N PRO A 98 23.23 -7.97 2.67
CA PRO A 98 23.32 -6.93 1.63
C PRO A 98 23.13 -7.47 0.21
N ARG A 99 23.60 -8.70 -0.05
CA ARG A 99 23.44 -9.40 -1.34
C ARG A 99 21.97 -9.54 -1.76
N LEU A 100 21.06 -9.70 -0.79
CA LEU A 100 19.65 -9.88 -1.04
C LEU A 100 18.93 -8.56 -1.34
N LEU A 101 19.44 -7.44 -0.82
CA LEU A 101 18.87 -6.10 -1.10
C LEU A 101 19.00 -5.72 -2.58
N VAL A 102 20.00 -6.25 -3.28
CA VAL A 102 20.23 -6.03 -4.72
C VAL A 102 19.09 -6.63 -5.57
N LEU A 103 18.33 -7.58 -5.03
CA LEU A 103 17.17 -8.18 -5.72
C LEU A 103 16.00 -7.20 -5.90
N ILE A 104 15.99 -6.08 -5.18
CA ILE A 104 14.97 -5.03 -5.30
C ILE A 104 15.54 -3.85 -6.08
N HIS A 105 14.95 -3.57 -7.24
CA HIS A 105 15.26 -2.42 -8.05
C HIS A 105 14.63 -1.15 -7.47
N LYS A 106 15.45 -0.31 -6.85
CA LYS A 106 15.04 1.00 -6.36
C LYS A 106 14.83 1.95 -7.54
N LYS A 107 13.58 2.26 -7.88
CA LYS A 107 13.23 3.07 -9.05
C LYS A 107 12.12 4.06 -8.67
N PRO A 108 12.35 5.38 -8.73
CA PRO A 108 11.28 6.35 -8.60
C PRO A 108 10.39 6.37 -9.86
N PRO A 109 9.11 6.76 -9.74
CA PRO A 109 8.25 6.96 -10.90
C PRO A 109 8.68 8.20 -11.70
N ARG A 110 8.42 8.23 -13.01
CA ARG A 110 8.62 9.39 -13.88
C ARG A 110 7.57 10.49 -13.67
N LYS A 111 7.62 11.18 -12.53
CA LYS A 111 6.60 12.15 -12.08
C LYS A 111 6.26 13.26 -13.09
N TYR A 112 7.22 13.67 -13.92
CA TYR A 112 7.06 14.77 -14.87
C TYR A 112 6.51 14.34 -16.24
N GLU A 113 6.77 13.10 -16.65
CA GLU A 113 6.44 12.60 -18.00
C GLU A 113 5.19 11.70 -18.00
N LEU A 114 4.82 11.16 -16.83
CA LEU A 114 3.78 10.16 -16.73
C LEU A 114 2.40 10.79 -16.94
N GLN A 115 1.73 10.40 -18.02
CA GLN A 115 0.36 10.81 -18.30
C GLN A 115 -0.65 10.03 -17.45
N VAL A 116 -1.43 10.73 -16.65
CA VAL A 116 -2.51 10.17 -15.81
C VAL A 116 -3.85 10.74 -16.28
N PRO A 117 -4.91 9.92 -16.39
CA PRO A 117 -6.24 10.43 -16.70
C PRO A 117 -6.68 11.50 -15.70
N ALA A 118 -7.22 12.61 -16.20
CA ALA A 118 -7.68 13.73 -15.37
C ALA A 118 -8.74 13.30 -14.33
N PHE A 119 -9.51 12.25 -14.61
CA PHE A 119 -10.48 11.65 -13.68
C PHE A 119 -9.89 11.32 -12.31
N PHE A 120 -8.59 10.97 -12.22
CA PHE A 120 -7.93 10.74 -10.93
C PHE A 120 -7.92 11.99 -10.04
N LEU A 121 -7.79 13.18 -10.63
CA LEU A 121 -7.86 14.45 -9.89
C LEU A 121 -9.28 14.70 -9.37
N TYR A 122 -10.30 14.37 -10.15
CA TYR A 122 -11.70 14.49 -9.71
C TYR A 122 -11.98 13.55 -8.53
N GLU A 123 -11.56 12.30 -8.60
CA GLU A 123 -11.69 11.35 -7.50
C GLU A 123 -10.95 11.79 -6.23
N LEU A 124 -9.75 12.36 -6.38
CA LEU A 124 -8.99 12.91 -5.25
C LEU A 124 -9.74 14.08 -4.59
N VAL A 125 -10.32 14.98 -5.39
CA VAL A 125 -11.11 16.13 -4.90
C VAL A 125 -12.38 15.64 -4.20
N GLU A 126 -13.12 14.71 -4.79
CA GLU A 126 -14.34 14.16 -4.18
C GLU A 126 -14.04 13.39 -2.89
N ASP A 127 -12.93 12.65 -2.82
CA ASP A 127 -12.51 12.01 -1.58
C ASP A 127 -12.16 13.04 -0.48
N ALA A 128 -11.44 14.10 -0.85
CA ALA A 128 -11.11 15.18 0.06
C ALA A 128 -12.37 15.88 0.61
N ARG A 129 -13.36 16.16 -0.25
CA ARG A 129 -14.64 16.77 0.15
C ARG A 129 -15.40 15.89 1.13
N ARG A 130 -15.56 14.60 0.83
CA ARG A 130 -16.23 13.64 1.73
C ARG A 130 -15.56 13.57 3.10
N ARG A 131 -14.23 13.68 3.14
CA ARG A 131 -13.46 13.70 4.40
C ARG A 131 -13.68 14.98 5.18
N ILE A 132 -13.67 16.14 4.54
CA ILE A 132 -13.97 17.43 5.18
C ILE A 132 -15.35 17.38 5.85
N ASP A 133 -16.37 16.90 5.13
CA ASP A 133 -17.73 16.77 5.66
C ASP A 133 -17.80 15.81 6.85
N LYS A 134 -17.09 14.68 6.78
CA LYS A 134 -17.00 13.72 7.88
C LYS A 134 -16.30 14.32 9.11
N GLY A 135 -15.23 15.08 8.88
CA GLY A 135 -14.51 15.82 9.93
C GLY A 135 -15.39 16.84 10.63
N LEU A 136 -16.18 17.61 9.86
CA LEU A 136 -17.16 18.56 10.39
C LEU A 136 -18.18 17.87 11.30
N ARG A 137 -18.79 16.77 10.86
CA ARG A 137 -19.77 16.02 11.66
C ARG A 137 -19.19 15.52 12.98
N ILE A 138 -17.91 15.12 12.99
CA ILE A 138 -17.20 14.67 14.19
C ILE A 138 -16.93 15.85 15.14
N ALA A 139 -16.51 17.00 14.61
CA ALA A 139 -16.32 18.22 15.39
C ALA A 139 -17.64 18.70 16.03
N GLU A 140 -18.73 18.73 15.27
CA GLU A 140 -20.06 19.06 15.80
C GLU A 140 -20.48 18.12 16.92
N ARG A 141 -20.24 16.81 16.77
CA ARG A 141 -20.53 15.82 17.82
C ARG A 141 -19.74 16.13 19.10
N GLY A 142 -18.45 16.46 18.96
CA GLY A 142 -17.61 16.87 20.09
C GLY A 142 -18.14 18.12 20.79
N ALA A 143 -18.57 19.13 20.02
CA ALA A 143 -19.17 20.34 20.56
C ALA A 143 -20.48 20.04 21.31
N ARG A 144 -21.37 19.21 20.75
CA ARG A 144 -22.60 18.78 21.45
C ARG A 144 -22.29 18.00 22.74
N ASP A 145 -21.29 17.11 22.71
CA ASP A 145 -20.86 16.35 23.89
C ASP A 145 -20.32 17.28 25.01
N SER A 146 -19.74 18.45 24.69
CA SER A 146 -19.24 19.43 25.67
C SER A 146 -20.31 20.19 26.44
N LEU A 147 -21.55 20.21 25.94
CA LEU A 147 -22.69 20.78 26.66
C LEU A 147 -23.25 19.81 27.72
N GLY A 148 -22.82 18.55 27.72
CA GLY A 148 -23.21 17.55 28.70
C GLY A 148 -22.35 17.55 29.97
N LYS A 149 -22.67 16.67 30.91
CA LYS A 149 -21.91 16.49 32.18
C LYS A 149 -20.60 15.69 32.03
N LYS A 150 -20.12 15.46 30.80
CA LYS A 150 -18.90 14.66 30.55
C LYS A 150 -17.65 15.49 30.89
N LYS A 151 -16.58 14.83 31.34
CA LYS A 151 -15.28 15.48 31.53
C LYS A 151 -14.71 15.93 30.19
N VAL A 152 -14.22 17.16 30.13
CA VAL A 152 -13.67 17.78 28.91
C VAL A 152 -12.55 16.94 28.29
N ASP A 153 -11.65 16.39 29.11
CA ASP A 153 -10.52 15.58 28.64
C ASP A 153 -10.95 14.32 27.89
N ASP A 154 -12.02 13.67 28.35
CA ASP A 154 -12.54 12.46 27.69
C ASP A 154 -13.18 12.81 26.34
N ILE A 155 -13.83 13.97 26.24
CA ILE A 155 -14.38 14.48 24.99
C ILE A 155 -13.25 14.79 24.01
N ILE A 156 -12.19 15.49 24.45
CA ILE A 156 -11.04 15.81 23.59
C ILE A 156 -10.35 14.53 23.12
N ARG A 157 -10.15 13.55 24.01
CA ARG A 157 -9.54 12.26 23.66
C ARG A 157 -10.35 11.53 22.60
N LYS A 158 -11.67 11.43 22.81
CA LYS A 158 -12.59 10.78 21.87
C LYS A 158 -12.64 11.53 20.54
N LEU A 159 -12.77 12.86 20.56
CA LEU A 159 -12.77 13.68 19.35
C LEU A 159 -11.50 13.45 18.53
N ARG A 160 -10.32 13.51 19.15
CA ARG A 160 -9.04 13.26 18.47
C ARG A 160 -8.94 11.84 17.90
N HIS A 161 -9.47 10.85 18.61
CA HIS A 161 -9.49 9.47 18.15
C HIS A 161 -10.41 9.31 16.93
N ASP A 162 -11.67 9.71 17.06
CA ASP A 162 -12.69 9.60 16.01
C ASP A 162 -12.27 10.38 14.76
N TYR A 163 -11.72 11.58 14.94
CA TYR A 163 -11.24 12.44 13.84
C TYR A 163 -10.11 11.76 13.06
N ARG A 164 -9.10 11.21 13.75
CA ARG A 164 -7.99 10.50 13.08
C ARG A 164 -8.47 9.25 12.35
N LEU A 165 -9.32 8.44 12.98
CA LEU A 165 -9.87 7.25 12.34
C LEU A 165 -10.69 7.61 11.10
N ALA A 166 -11.54 8.63 11.22
CA ALA A 166 -12.43 9.03 10.16
C ALA A 166 -11.73 9.58 8.93
N LEU A 167 -10.67 10.36 9.13
CA LEU A 167 -9.94 11.03 8.06
C LEU A 167 -8.80 10.21 7.47
N ARG A 168 -8.23 9.24 8.21
CA ARG A 168 -7.11 8.42 7.71
C ARG A 168 -7.55 7.10 7.09
N ALA A 169 -8.70 6.56 7.48
CA ALA A 169 -9.16 5.28 6.94
C ALA A 169 -9.31 5.34 5.41
N GLY A 170 -8.64 4.41 4.72
CA GLY A 170 -8.72 4.24 3.27
C GLY A 170 -8.27 5.47 2.47
N THR A 171 -7.28 6.22 2.94
CA THR A 171 -6.75 7.42 2.25
C THR A 171 -5.45 7.10 1.55
N LEU A 172 -5.21 7.77 0.43
CA LEU A 172 -3.88 7.95 -0.16
C LEU A 172 -3.30 9.25 0.41
N ASP A 173 -2.87 9.24 1.67
CA ASP A 173 -2.41 10.44 2.38
C ASP A 173 -0.89 10.63 2.40
N SER A 174 -0.13 9.66 1.87
CA SER A 174 1.33 9.71 1.79
C SER A 174 1.86 9.91 0.36
N LYS A 175 3.07 10.45 0.24
CA LYS A 175 3.75 10.59 -1.07
C LYS A 175 4.20 9.23 -1.58
N GLU A 176 4.49 8.33 -0.64
CA GLU A 176 4.93 6.96 -0.82
C GLU A 176 3.87 6.12 -1.53
N ASP A 177 2.60 6.23 -1.10
CA ASP A 177 1.47 5.54 -1.75
C ASP A 177 1.28 6.00 -3.20
N ILE A 178 1.37 7.31 -3.43
CA ILE A 178 1.28 7.89 -4.77
C ILE A 178 2.45 7.38 -5.62
N ASP A 179 3.67 7.38 -5.08
CA ASP A 179 4.86 6.92 -5.81
C ASP A 179 4.74 5.44 -6.21
N LEU A 180 4.15 4.59 -5.36
CA LEU A 180 3.86 3.19 -5.68
C LEU A 180 2.88 3.05 -6.84
N ILE A 181 1.76 3.78 -6.79
CA ILE A 181 0.72 3.73 -7.81
C ILE A 181 1.26 4.21 -9.16
N LEU A 182 2.00 5.32 -9.17
CA LEU A 182 2.59 5.88 -10.38
C LEU A 182 3.65 4.94 -10.96
N LEU A 183 4.50 4.32 -10.12
CA LEU A 183 5.49 3.36 -10.58
C LEU A 183 4.82 2.11 -11.15
N ALA A 184 3.77 1.60 -10.52
CA ALA A 184 3.00 0.47 -11.03
C ALA A 184 2.36 0.79 -12.39
N LYS A 185 1.87 2.02 -12.58
CA LYS A 185 1.36 2.48 -13.87
C LYS A 185 2.45 2.61 -14.93
N GLU A 186 3.65 3.07 -14.58
CA GLU A 186 4.79 3.19 -15.50
C GLU A 186 5.28 1.81 -15.98
N LEU A 187 5.26 0.80 -15.11
CA LEU A 187 5.84 -0.51 -15.40
C LEU A 187 4.90 -1.47 -16.15
N LYS A 188 3.63 -1.09 -16.34
CA LYS A 188 2.64 -1.85 -17.13
C LYS A 188 3.06 -2.05 -18.59
#